data_AF-F9GC64-F1
#
_entry.id   AF-F9GC64-F1
#
_cell.length_a   1.000
_cell.length_b   1.000
_cell.length_c   1.000
_cell.angle_alpha   90.00
_cell.angle_beta   90.00
_cell.angle_gamma   90.00
#
_symmetry.space_group_name_H-M   'P 1'
#
loop_
_entity.id
_entity.type
_entity.pdbx_description
1 polymer ?
#
loop_
_entity_poly.entity_id
_entity_poly.type
_entity_poly.pdbx_seq_one_letter_code
_entity_poly.pdbx_strand_id
1 'polypeptide(L)'
;MSDHEFGGNLSLAMPLPASTRYWLKYDSGTLANDDLSLPKATVQKIVSEILPPSAGVAFAKEARDLLIECCVEFITLISSEANEISEKEAKKTIACDHITKALEQLGFTDMVPAVLEAAAEHKEVQKGREKKADKFANSGMSMEELARLQEEQFAAARERHG
;
A
#
# COMPACT_ATOMS: atom_id res chain seq x y z
N MET A 1 17.31 55.28 -24.44
CA MET A 1 16.09 54.43 -24.44
C MET A 1 16.49 53.19 -23.65
N SER A 2 16.02 53.11 -22.42
CA SER A 2 16.35 52.06 -21.46
C SER A 2 15.14 51.12 -21.40
N ASP A 3 15.40 49.83 -21.58
CA ASP A 3 14.39 48.78 -21.59
C ASP A 3 13.67 48.68 -20.25
N HIS A 4 12.34 48.61 -20.33
CA HIS A 4 11.42 48.49 -19.20
C HIS A 4 11.25 47.00 -18.85
N GLU A 5 11.29 46.73 -17.55
CA GLU A 5 11.17 45.43 -16.90
C GLU A 5 9.98 44.57 -17.35
N PHE A 6 10.18 43.24 -17.36
CA PHE A 6 9.10 42.30 -17.05
C PHE A 6 9.62 41.19 -16.13
N GLY A 7 9.94 41.59 -14.89
CA GLY A 7 9.96 40.70 -13.75
C GLY A 7 8.53 40.44 -13.28
N GLY A 8 7.92 39.36 -13.78
CA GLY A 8 6.61 38.89 -13.31
C GLY A 8 6.79 37.79 -12.28
N ASN A 9 6.85 38.17 -11.00
CA ASN A 9 6.78 37.25 -9.86
C ASN A 9 5.42 36.51 -9.90
N LEU A 10 5.42 35.21 -10.17
CA LEU A 10 4.24 34.33 -10.16
C LEU A 10 3.73 34.01 -8.75
N SER A 11 3.77 34.98 -7.85
CA SER A 11 3.23 34.88 -6.50
C SER A 11 2.01 35.77 -6.39
N LEU A 12 0.87 35.32 -6.96
CA LEU A 12 -0.50 35.59 -6.52
C LEU A 12 -1.50 35.04 -7.55
N ALA A 13 -2.13 33.89 -7.26
CA ALA A 13 -3.56 33.64 -7.47
C ALA A 13 -3.91 32.18 -7.16
N MET A 14 -4.87 32.01 -6.23
CA MET A 14 -5.49 30.77 -5.73
C MET A 14 -4.75 30.02 -4.61
N PRO A 15 -5.41 29.69 -3.49
CA PRO A 15 -4.89 28.69 -2.58
C PRO A 15 -4.85 27.38 -3.34
N LEU A 16 -3.64 26.92 -3.66
CA LEU A 16 -3.45 25.61 -4.26
C LEU A 16 -4.06 24.56 -3.32
N PRO A 17 -4.75 23.54 -3.86
CA PRO A 17 -5.24 22.42 -3.07
C PRO A 17 -4.07 21.81 -2.31
N ALA A 18 -4.35 21.27 -1.12
CA ALA A 18 -3.31 20.83 -0.20
C ALA A 18 -2.34 19.80 -0.84
N SER A 19 -2.85 19.01 -1.80
CA SER A 19 -2.06 18.15 -2.68
C SER A 19 -0.89 18.90 -3.35
N THR A 20 -1.10 20.08 -3.97
CA THR A 20 -0.02 20.87 -4.64
C THR A 20 1.02 21.45 -3.68
N ARG A 21 0.70 21.61 -2.39
CA ARG A 21 1.68 22.04 -1.38
C ARG A 21 2.64 20.92 -0.99
N TYR A 22 2.18 19.67 -1.05
CA TYR A 22 3.03 18.49 -0.84
C TYR A 22 4.01 18.29 -2.00
N TRP A 23 3.54 18.48 -3.23
CA TRP A 23 4.37 18.39 -4.45
C TRP A 23 5.59 19.32 -4.42
N LEU A 24 5.43 20.57 -4.00
CA LEU A 24 6.56 21.53 -3.87
C LEU A 24 7.54 21.16 -2.75
N LYS A 25 7.12 20.37 -1.76
CA LYS A 25 7.97 19.94 -0.63
C LYS A 25 8.80 18.69 -0.97
N TYR A 26 8.35 17.88 -1.92
CA TYR A 26 9.07 16.71 -2.43
C TYR A 26 9.91 16.99 -3.70
N ASP A 27 9.62 18.06 -4.44
CA ASP A 27 10.37 18.47 -5.64
C ASP A 27 11.83 18.90 -5.35
N SER A 28 12.20 19.16 -4.08
CA SER A 28 13.58 19.58 -3.75
C SER A 28 14.60 18.44 -3.64
N GLY A 29 14.29 17.23 -4.08
CA GLY A 29 15.22 16.11 -3.93
C GLY A 29 14.92 14.94 -4.87
N THR A 30 15.74 14.83 -5.91
CA THR A 30 15.96 13.66 -6.78
C THR A 30 16.43 12.39 -6.04
N LEU A 31 15.95 12.13 -4.82
CA LEU A 31 16.49 11.14 -3.88
C LEU A 31 15.65 9.86 -3.69
N ALA A 32 14.55 9.67 -4.43
CA ALA A 32 13.59 8.59 -4.13
C ALA A 32 13.51 7.42 -5.15
N ASN A 33 14.34 7.40 -6.20
CA ASN A 33 13.99 6.60 -7.38
C ASN A 33 14.31 5.09 -7.33
N ASP A 34 15.27 4.62 -6.51
CA ASP A 34 15.62 3.18 -6.49
C ASP A 34 15.10 2.45 -5.24
N ASP A 35 15.03 3.12 -4.08
CA ASP A 35 14.68 2.47 -2.81
C ASP A 35 13.15 2.34 -2.58
N LEU A 36 12.35 3.14 -3.29
CA LEU A 36 10.87 3.16 -3.18
C LEU A 36 10.17 2.65 -4.46
N SER A 37 10.89 1.92 -5.31
CA SER A 37 10.37 1.44 -6.61
C SER A 37 9.57 0.14 -6.50
N LEU A 38 8.50 0.02 -7.30
CA LEU A 38 7.76 -1.23 -7.41
C LEU A 38 8.53 -2.29 -8.23
N PRO A 39 8.41 -3.59 -7.92
CA PRO A 39 9.09 -4.63 -8.69
C PRO A 39 8.69 -4.64 -10.16
N LYS A 40 9.65 -4.36 -11.06
CA LYS A 40 9.41 -4.25 -12.51
C LYS A 40 8.73 -5.50 -13.10
N ALA A 41 9.12 -6.69 -12.64
CA ALA A 41 8.54 -7.94 -13.10
C ALA A 41 7.05 -8.08 -12.74
N THR A 42 6.66 -7.62 -11.55
CA THR A 42 5.26 -7.65 -11.10
C THR A 42 4.41 -6.69 -11.92
N VAL A 43 4.88 -5.46 -12.12
CA VAL A 43 4.18 -4.45 -12.95
C VAL A 43 4.04 -4.94 -14.39
N GLN A 44 5.11 -5.49 -14.96
CA GLN A 44 5.10 -6.08 -16.30
C GLN A 44 4.05 -7.18 -16.42
N LYS A 45 3.96 -8.09 -15.43
CA LYS A 45 3.01 -9.20 -15.44
C LYS A 45 1.56 -8.69 -15.41
N ILE A 46 1.24 -7.76 -14.51
CA ILE A 46 -0.11 -7.19 -14.37
C ILE A 46 -0.53 -6.50 -15.66
N VAL A 47 0.32 -5.66 -16.25
CA VAL A 47 -0.01 -4.96 -17.49
C VAL A 47 -0.20 -5.94 -18.65
N SER A 48 0.64 -6.97 -18.76
CA SER A 48 0.49 -8.02 -19.78
C SER A 48 -0.80 -8.83 -19.64
N GLU A 49 -1.35 -9.00 -18.43
CA GLU A 49 -2.64 -9.67 -18.20
C GLU A 49 -3.84 -8.79 -18.61
N ILE A 50 -3.69 -7.46 -18.58
CA ILE A 50 -4.70 -6.50 -19.01
C ILE A 50 -4.68 -6.30 -20.54
N LEU A 51 -3.51 -6.37 -21.16
CA LEU A 51 -3.36 -6.17 -22.60
C LEU A 51 -3.85 -7.41 -23.39
N PRO A 52 -4.65 -7.23 -24.47
CA PRO A 52 -5.12 -8.34 -25.27
C PRO A 52 -3.96 -9.06 -25.97
N PRO A 53 -3.86 -10.41 -25.90
CA PRO A 53 -2.81 -11.16 -26.60
C PRO A 53 -2.80 -10.93 -28.11
N SER A 54 -3.97 -10.63 -28.70
CA SER A 54 -4.16 -10.41 -30.14
C SER A 54 -3.77 -9.02 -30.62
N ALA A 55 -3.45 -8.08 -29.72
CA ALA A 55 -3.19 -6.69 -30.09
C ALA A 55 -1.79 -6.48 -30.68
N GLY A 56 -0.85 -7.41 -30.50
CA GLY A 56 0.55 -7.24 -30.91
C GLY A 56 1.25 -6.07 -30.21
N VAL A 57 0.62 -5.49 -29.17
CA VAL A 57 1.13 -4.34 -28.42
C VAL A 57 2.04 -4.86 -27.32
N ALA A 58 3.33 -4.53 -27.43
CA ALA A 58 4.29 -4.78 -26.36
C ALA A 58 4.30 -3.61 -25.37
N PHE A 59 4.31 -3.91 -24.08
CA PHE A 59 4.49 -2.89 -23.05
C PHE A 59 5.97 -2.44 -23.03
N ALA A 60 6.23 -1.27 -23.60
CA ALA A 60 7.58 -0.72 -23.76
C ALA A 60 8.26 -0.48 -22.41
N LYS A 61 9.60 -0.50 -22.40
CA LYS A 61 10.40 -0.27 -21.18
C LYS A 61 10.11 1.11 -20.58
N GLU A 62 10.10 2.13 -21.43
CA GLU A 62 9.90 3.52 -21.06
C GLU A 62 8.50 3.74 -20.49
N ALA A 63 7.48 3.11 -21.09
CA ALA A 63 6.11 3.13 -20.58
C ALA A 63 5.99 2.45 -19.20
N ARG A 64 6.75 1.36 -18.98
CA ARG A 64 6.81 0.69 -17.68
C ARG A 64 7.49 1.52 -16.62
N ASP A 65 8.63 2.12 -16.94
CA ASP A 65 9.36 2.95 -15.98
C ASP A 65 8.50 4.18 -15.59
N LEU A 66 7.83 4.83 -16.55
CA LEU A 66 6.86 5.91 -16.28
C LEU A 66 5.66 5.43 -15.45
N LEU A 67 5.09 4.26 -15.76
CA LEU A 67 3.96 3.73 -14.98
C LEU A 67 4.36 3.48 -13.52
N ILE A 68 5.58 2.99 -13.27
CA ILE A 68 6.09 2.78 -11.92
C ILE A 68 6.17 4.11 -11.16
N GLU A 69 6.70 5.16 -11.79
CA GLU A 69 6.72 6.51 -11.20
C GLU A 69 5.30 6.99 -10.87
N CYS A 70 4.35 6.83 -11.81
CA CYS A 70 2.95 7.15 -11.56
C CYS A 70 2.33 6.34 -10.41
N CYS A 71 2.69 5.07 -10.23
CA CYS A 71 2.18 4.25 -9.14
C CYS A 71 2.72 4.71 -7.77
N VAL A 72 4.01 5.05 -7.69
CA VAL A 72 4.61 5.61 -6.46
C VAL A 72 3.94 6.93 -6.10
N GLU A 73 3.69 7.76 -7.12
CA GLU A 73 3.01 9.02 -6.95
C GLU A 73 1.55 8.85 -6.51
N PHE A 74 0.85 7.89 -7.10
CA PHE A 74 -0.51 7.53 -6.69
C PHE A 74 -0.56 7.11 -5.21
N ILE A 75 0.37 6.28 -4.75
CA ILE A 75 0.46 5.89 -3.33
C ILE A 75 0.68 7.13 -2.46
N THR A 76 1.57 8.04 -2.87
CA THR A 76 1.88 9.28 -2.13
C THR A 76 0.67 10.21 -2.07
N LEU A 77 -0.07 10.36 -3.17
CA LEU A 77 -1.29 11.17 -3.25
C LEU A 77 -2.36 10.63 -2.29
N ILE A 78 -2.69 9.34 -2.39
CA ILE A 78 -3.71 8.72 -1.51
C ILE A 78 -3.29 8.81 -0.05
N SER A 79 -2.01 8.54 0.25
CA SER A 79 -1.49 8.58 1.62
C SER A 79 -1.56 9.97 2.21
N SER A 80 -1.23 11.00 1.44
CA SER A 80 -1.30 12.40 1.85
C SER A 80 -2.74 12.82 2.16
N GLU A 81 -3.67 12.52 1.25
CA GLU A 81 -5.09 12.87 1.43
C GLU A 81 -5.71 12.12 2.63
N ALA A 82 -5.42 10.82 2.78
CA ALA A 82 -5.88 10.04 3.92
C ALA A 82 -5.27 10.51 5.26
N ASN A 83 -4.02 10.98 5.24
CA ASN A 83 -3.39 11.58 6.41
C ASN A 83 -4.10 12.88 6.82
N GLU A 84 -4.40 13.77 5.87
CA GLU A 84 -5.15 14.99 6.15
C GLU A 84 -6.53 14.69 6.74
N ILE A 85 -7.24 13.70 6.20
CA ILE A 85 -8.54 13.26 6.73
C ILE A 85 -8.38 12.75 8.17
N SER A 86 -7.37 11.91 8.43
CA SER A 86 -7.08 11.40 9.76
C SER A 86 -6.79 12.52 10.77
N GLU A 87 -5.99 13.51 10.37
CA GLU A 87 -5.63 14.67 11.20
C GLU A 87 -6.86 15.56 11.48
N LYS A 88 -7.70 15.80 10.48
CA LYS A 88 -8.98 16.53 10.63
C LYS A 88 -9.92 15.84 11.62
N GLU A 89 -9.86 14.51 11.70
CA GLU A 89 -10.61 13.70 12.68
C GLU A 89 -9.89 13.51 14.02
N ALA A 90 -8.76 14.19 14.26
CA ALA A 90 -7.92 14.10 15.46
C ALA A 90 -7.44 12.66 15.78
N LYS A 91 -7.25 11.83 14.74
CA LYS A 91 -6.76 10.45 14.86
C LYS A 91 -5.28 10.36 14.50
N LYS A 92 -4.51 9.68 15.36
CA LYS A 92 -3.07 9.43 15.16
C LYS A 92 -2.76 8.25 14.23
N THR A 93 -3.78 7.50 13.83
CA THR A 93 -3.64 6.29 13.02
C THR A 93 -4.56 6.38 11.82
N ILE A 94 -3.99 6.21 10.63
CA ILE A 94 -4.76 6.15 9.39
C ILE A 94 -5.53 4.83 9.37
N ALA A 95 -6.86 4.92 9.33
CA ALA A 95 -7.76 3.77 9.24
C ALA A 95 -8.22 3.56 7.80
N CYS A 96 -8.78 2.37 7.51
CA CYS A 96 -9.35 2.05 6.21
C CYS A 96 -10.42 3.06 5.76
N ASP A 97 -11.21 3.59 6.70
CA ASP A 97 -12.23 4.62 6.44
C ASP A 97 -11.62 5.95 5.92
N HIS A 98 -10.41 6.31 6.35
CA HIS A 98 -9.73 7.50 5.82
C HIS A 98 -9.26 7.28 4.38
N ILE A 99 -8.85 6.04 4.04
CA ILE A 99 -8.46 5.66 2.67
C ILE A 99 -9.68 5.71 1.74
N THR A 100 -10.82 5.17 2.15
CA THR A 100 -12.04 5.20 1.32
C THR A 100 -12.53 6.63 1.10
N LYS A 101 -12.52 7.47 2.14
CA LYS A 101 -12.84 8.90 2.01
C LYS A 101 -11.85 9.65 1.10
N ALA A 102 -10.57 9.33 1.15
CA ALA A 102 -9.57 9.91 0.26
C ALA A 102 -9.85 9.55 -1.21
N LEU A 103 -10.15 8.28 -1.48
CA LEU A 103 -10.53 7.82 -2.83
C LEU A 103 -11.79 8.54 -3.33
N GLU A 104 -12.80 8.71 -2.48
CA GLU A 104 -14.01 9.46 -2.83
C GLU A 104 -13.73 10.94 -3.13
N GLN A 105 -12.94 11.62 -2.30
CA GLN A 105 -12.59 13.04 -2.49
C GLN A 105 -11.75 13.28 -3.75
N LEU A 106 -10.90 12.32 -4.11
CA LEU A 106 -10.05 12.39 -5.30
C LEU A 106 -10.75 11.88 -6.58
N GLY A 107 -11.99 11.38 -6.47
CA GLY A 107 -12.78 10.93 -7.62
C GLY A 107 -12.53 9.48 -8.06
N PHE A 108 -11.90 8.66 -7.23
CA PHE A 108 -11.64 7.22 -7.45
C PHE A 108 -12.70 6.32 -6.81
N THR A 109 -13.97 6.75 -6.78
CA THR A 109 -15.06 6.04 -6.08
C THR A 109 -15.25 4.60 -6.56
N ASP A 110 -14.97 4.32 -7.84
CA ASP A 110 -15.08 2.98 -8.43
C ASP A 110 -14.07 1.98 -7.83
N MET A 111 -13.01 2.45 -7.17
CA MET A 111 -12.02 1.60 -6.50
C MET A 111 -12.43 1.21 -5.08
N VAL A 112 -13.36 1.94 -4.46
CA VAL A 112 -13.78 1.74 -3.06
C VAL A 112 -14.26 0.31 -2.79
N PRO A 113 -15.12 -0.31 -3.63
CA PRO A 113 -15.58 -1.68 -3.39
C PRO A 113 -14.43 -2.70 -3.29
N ALA A 114 -13.47 -2.63 -4.23
CA ALA A 114 -12.31 -3.52 -4.25
C ALA A 114 -11.41 -3.34 -3.01
N VAL A 115 -11.24 -2.10 -2.55
CA VAL A 115 -10.46 -1.79 -1.34
C VAL A 115 -11.14 -2.34 -0.09
N LEU A 116 -12.47 -2.23 0.01
CA LEU A 116 -13.22 -2.77 1.14
C LEU A 116 -13.20 -4.30 1.17
N GLU A 117 -13.29 -4.94 0.01
CA GLU A 117 -13.15 -6.40 -0.12
C GLU A 117 -11.77 -6.87 0.36
N ALA A 118 -10.69 -6.27 -0.14
CA ALA A 118 -9.33 -6.58 0.28
C ALA A 118 -9.12 -6.36 1.79
N ALA A 119 -9.71 -5.29 2.36
CA ALA A 119 -9.65 -5.03 3.80
C ALA A 119 -10.41 -6.08 4.62
N ALA A 120 -11.54 -6.59 4.11
CA ALA A 120 -12.30 -7.65 4.76
C ALA A 120 -11.55 -8.98 4.74
N GLU A 121 -10.97 -9.37 3.60
CA GLU A 121 -10.14 -10.56 3.48
C GLU A 121 -8.96 -10.52 4.44
N HIS A 122 -8.26 -9.39 4.52
CA HIS A 122 -7.14 -9.22 5.45
C HIS A 122 -7.58 -9.40 6.91
N LYS A 123 -8.75 -8.87 7.31
CA LYS A 123 -9.29 -9.06 8.68
C LYS A 123 -9.57 -10.53 8.98
N GLU A 124 -10.12 -11.28 8.04
CA GLU A 124 -10.39 -12.72 8.23
C GLU A 124 -9.09 -13.53 8.36
N VAL A 125 -8.08 -13.21 7.55
CA VAL A 125 -6.75 -13.82 7.65
C VAL A 125 -6.11 -13.56 9.03
N GLN A 126 -6.22 -12.33 9.55
CA GLN A 126 -5.69 -11.99 10.88
C GLN A 126 -6.40 -12.75 12.00
N LYS A 127 -7.74 -12.83 11.97
CA LYS A 127 -8.51 -13.65 12.93
C LYS A 127 -8.08 -15.11 12.90
N GLY A 128 -7.77 -15.66 11.72
CA GLY A 128 -7.26 -17.02 11.57
C GLY A 128 -5.90 -17.24 12.24
N ARG A 129 -5.03 -16.22 12.26
CA ARG A 129 -3.73 -16.26 12.94
C ARG A 129 -3.88 -16.19 14.45
N GLU A 130 -4.75 -15.31 14.95
CA GLU A 130 -5.06 -15.19 16.39
C GLU A 130 -5.65 -16.50 16.94
N LYS A 131 -6.62 -17.10 16.25
CA LYS A 131 -7.17 -18.41 16.61
C LYS A 131 -6.13 -19.53 16.70
N LYS A 132 -5.05 -19.49 15.91
CA LYS A 132 -3.96 -20.46 15.98
C LYS A 132 -3.06 -20.22 17.19
N ALA A 133 -2.81 -18.96 17.55
CA ALA A 133 -2.10 -18.62 18.79
C ALA A 133 -2.91 -19.08 20.02
N ASP A 134 -4.23 -18.89 19.98
CA ASP A 134 -5.13 -19.32 21.05
C ASP A 134 -5.22 -20.83 21.22
N LYS A 135 -4.94 -21.66 20.20
CA LYS A 135 -4.95 -23.13 20.37
C LYS A 135 -3.99 -23.62 21.46
N PHE A 136 -2.87 -22.93 21.63
CA PHE A 136 -1.89 -23.28 22.65
C PHE A 136 -2.39 -22.87 24.05
N ALA A 137 -2.98 -21.67 24.17
CA ALA A 137 -3.57 -21.15 25.40
C ALA A 137 -4.87 -21.86 25.81
N ASN A 138 -5.70 -22.27 24.85
CA ASN A 138 -6.97 -22.98 25.06
C ASN A 138 -6.82 -24.51 25.14
N SER A 139 -5.59 -25.03 25.16
CA SER A 139 -5.36 -26.47 25.30
C SER A 139 -5.85 -27.03 26.63
N GLY A 140 -6.02 -26.17 27.65
CA GLY A 140 -6.44 -26.57 29.00
C GLY A 140 -5.40 -27.41 29.74
N MET A 141 -4.23 -27.64 29.15
CA MET A 141 -3.11 -28.40 29.68
C MET A 141 -2.00 -27.46 30.11
N SER A 142 -1.28 -27.83 31.15
CA SER A 142 -0.09 -27.08 31.57
C SER A 142 1.03 -27.19 30.51
N MET A 143 1.96 -26.24 30.54
CA MET A 143 3.16 -26.27 29.69
C MET A 143 3.97 -27.57 29.85
N GLU A 144 3.99 -28.13 31.06
CA GLU A 144 4.69 -29.37 31.39
C GLU A 144 4.00 -30.59 30.78
N GLU A 145 2.67 -30.67 30.85
CA GLU A 145 1.90 -31.74 30.23
C GLU A 145 2.02 -31.73 28.71
N LEU A 146 1.99 -30.55 28.09
CA LEU A 146 2.18 -30.39 26.64
C LEU A 146 3.56 -30.85 26.19
N ALA A 147 4.61 -30.51 26.95
CA ALA A 147 5.97 -30.94 26.66
C ALA A 147 6.12 -32.46 26.72
N ARG A 148 5.51 -33.09 27.74
CA ARG A 148 5.53 -34.56 27.90
C ARG A 148 4.81 -35.26 26.74
N LEU A 149 3.64 -34.77 26.35
CA LEU A 149 2.87 -35.28 25.20
C LEU A 149 3.66 -35.16 23.89
N GLN A 150 4.35 -34.04 23.70
CA GLN A 150 5.18 -33.82 22.52
C GLN A 150 6.36 -34.80 22.47
N GLU A 151 7.03 -35.05 23.60
CA GLU A 151 8.14 -36.01 23.67
C GLU A 151 7.69 -37.46 23.42
N GLU A 152 6.54 -37.86 23.97
CA GLU A 152 5.94 -39.17 23.74
C GLU A 152 5.58 -39.37 22.26
N GLN A 153 5.01 -38.35 21.60
CA GLN A 153 4.73 -38.38 20.17
C GLN A 153 6.01 -38.51 19.33
N PHE A 154 7.10 -37.82 19.70
CA PHE A 154 8.38 -37.96 19.02
C PHE A 154 9.01 -39.34 19.21
N ALA A 155 8.92 -39.91 20.41
CA ALA A 155 9.40 -41.26 20.69
C ALA A 155 8.64 -42.31 19.86
N ALA A 156 7.31 -42.23 19.83
CA ALA A 156 6.47 -43.11 19.02
C ALA A 156 6.75 -42.97 17.51
N ALA A 157 7.03 -41.76 17.03
CA ALA A 157 7.42 -41.55 15.64
C ALA A 157 8.79 -42.16 15.32
N ARG A 158 9.76 -42.07 16.25
CA ARG A 158 11.08 -42.71 16.11
C ARG A 158 10.99 -44.23 16.09
N GLU A 159 10.09 -44.84 16.87
CA GLU A 159 9.88 -46.30 16.79
C GLU A 159 9.22 -46.76 15.49
N ARG A 160 8.39 -45.92 14.86
CA ARG A 160 7.70 -46.26 13.61
C ARG A 160 8.54 -46.02 12.35
N HIS A 161 9.55 -45.16 12.42
CA HIS A 161 10.31 -44.68 11.26
C HIS A 161 11.84 -44.70 11.45
N GLY A 162 12.33 -45.22 12.58
CA GLY A 162 13.75 -45.42 12.88
C GLY A 162 14.22 -46.84 12.63
#